data_AF-A0A5A7RLJ9-F1
#
_entry.id   AF-A0A5A7RLJ9-F1
#
_cell.length_a   1.000
_cell.length_b   1.000
_cell.length_c   1.000
_cell.angle_alpha   90.00
_cell.angle_beta   90.00
_cell.angle_gamma   90.00
#
_symmetry.space_group_name_H-M   'P 1'
#
loop_
_entity.id
_entity.type
_entity.pdbx_description
1 polymer ?
#
loop_
_entity_poly.entity_id
_entity_poly.type
_entity_poly.pdbx_seq_one_letter_code
_entity_poly.pdbx_strand_id
1 'polypeptide(L)'
;MKKEIPVDVEALSSIEGMGPKKIKTLYNELGIKNLSELEKAAREGKIREIKGMGEKTEKKILESIAFARKGKRELLGVILPEAMELKALLEKKVEMISIAGSLRRMKETVGDMDILAFSSQPAEVMDFFTSMENVEAVIAKGETKSSVRLESGIQVDLRIVPKESFGSALQYFTGSKEHNIEVRRIAVRAGCKLNEYGLFKGEKRIAGESEEEVYRALGMDYIPPELRENRGEVEAAMAGKLPHLIEYGDVKGDLQMHTKWSDGANTIEEMVEEARKMGHEFIAITDHVGSLKIAGGMDEDEIRKQMREVEKVNEKYDDIHVFYGVEVNIMKDGSLDMGKSVLKDVDVVVAGIHSGLRMSEEEMTARMIKA
;
A
#
# COMPACT_ATOMS: atom_id res chain seq x y z
N MET A 1 18.38 -13.96 28.30
CA MET A 1 17.12 -13.24 28.56
C MET A 1 17.42 -11.75 28.67
N LYS A 2 17.22 -10.97 27.60
CA LYS A 2 17.27 -9.50 27.69
C LYS A 2 15.98 -9.08 28.40
N LYS A 3 16.08 -8.44 29.57
CA LYS A 3 14.92 -7.83 30.24
C LYS A 3 14.28 -6.86 29.25
N GLU A 4 12.99 -7.06 28.94
CA GLU A 4 12.18 -6.10 28.20
C GLU A 4 12.27 -4.76 28.94
N ILE A 5 12.85 -3.77 28.27
CA ILE A 5 12.84 -2.41 28.78
C ILE A 5 11.40 -1.92 28.55
N PRO A 6 10.66 -1.45 29.57
CA PRO A 6 9.28 -1.00 29.45
C PRO A 6 9.16 0.38 28.76
N VAL A 7 10.09 0.66 27.84
CA VAL A 7 10.23 1.91 27.10
C VAL A 7 10.15 1.55 25.63
N ASP A 8 9.24 2.22 24.92
CA ASP A 8 9.13 2.15 23.47
C ASP A 8 10.27 2.97 22.85
N VAL A 9 11.48 2.41 22.91
CA VAL A 9 12.70 3.05 22.41
C VAL A 9 12.62 3.27 20.91
N GLU A 10 11.92 2.39 20.18
CA GLU A 10 11.75 2.49 18.73
C GLU A 10 10.89 3.69 18.35
N ALA A 11 9.71 3.85 18.97
CA ALA A 11 8.86 5.01 18.72
C ALA A 11 9.48 6.32 19.23
N LEU A 12 10.20 6.30 20.35
CA LEU A 12 10.90 7.52 20.82
C LEU A 12 12.09 7.87 19.92
N SER A 13 12.77 6.89 19.33
CA SER A 13 13.90 7.13 18.40
C SER A 13 13.45 7.63 17.04
N SER A 14 12.16 7.53 16.68
CA SER A 14 11.62 8.08 15.43
C SER A 14 11.52 9.61 15.45
N ILE A 15 11.64 10.23 16.63
CA ILE A 15 11.68 11.69 16.77
C ILE A 15 13.03 12.22 16.33
N GLU A 16 13.02 13.15 15.39
CA GLU A 16 14.22 13.76 14.87
C GLU A 16 15.06 14.43 15.98
N GLY A 17 16.34 14.04 16.08
CA GLY A 17 17.24 14.54 17.12
C GLY A 17 17.08 13.87 18.48
N MET A 18 16.30 12.78 18.59
CA MET A 18 16.15 11.95 19.78
C MET A 18 17.04 10.69 19.72
N GLY A 19 18.31 10.84 20.09
CA GLY A 19 19.23 9.70 20.23
C GLY A 19 19.06 8.94 21.55
N PRO A 20 19.63 7.72 21.68
CA PRO A 20 19.52 6.87 22.88
C PRO A 20 19.89 7.55 24.20
N LYS A 21 20.84 8.50 24.16
CA LYS A 21 21.25 9.28 25.34
C LYS A 21 20.13 10.21 25.84
N LYS A 22 19.41 10.87 24.93
CA LYS A 22 18.29 11.76 25.27
C LYS A 22 17.08 10.97 25.75
N ILE A 23 16.78 9.84 25.11
CA ILE A 23 15.71 8.93 25.53
C ILE A 23 15.95 8.45 26.97
N LYS A 24 17.19 8.04 27.27
CA LYS A 24 17.58 7.65 28.63
C LYS A 24 17.42 8.79 29.65
N THR A 25 17.78 10.02 29.27
CA THR A 25 17.57 11.19 30.14
C THR A 25 16.08 11.45 30.40
N LEU A 26 15.24 11.43 29.36
CA LEU A 26 13.79 11.62 29.49
C LEU A 26 13.13 10.55 30.35
N TYR A 27 13.57 9.30 30.22
CA TYR A 27 13.11 8.20 31.07
C TYR A 27 13.55 8.38 32.53
N ASN A 28 14.81 8.76 32.77
CA ASN A 28 15.33 8.91 34.14
C ASN A 28 14.75 10.12 34.88
N GLU A 29 14.60 11.26 34.21
CA GLU A 29 14.19 12.53 34.82
C GLU A 29 12.66 12.65 34.92
N LEU A 30 11.93 12.20 33.89
CA LEU A 30 10.49 12.40 33.77
C LEU A 30 9.68 11.09 33.68
N GLY A 31 10.34 9.93 33.70
CA GLY A 31 9.67 8.63 33.65
C GLY A 31 9.03 8.31 32.29
N ILE A 32 9.38 9.04 31.22
CA ILE A 32 8.74 8.94 29.91
C ILE A 32 9.10 7.64 29.21
N LYS A 33 8.08 6.86 28.83
CA LYS A 33 8.20 5.53 28.22
C LYS A 33 7.71 5.44 26.79
N ASN A 34 6.90 6.38 26.33
CA ASN A 34 6.25 6.34 25.01
C ASN A 34 5.99 7.77 24.47
N LEU A 35 5.59 7.86 23.19
CA LEU A 35 5.31 9.14 22.52
C LEU A 35 4.22 9.96 23.20
N SER A 36 3.20 9.31 23.78
CA SER A 36 2.08 9.99 24.43
C SER A 36 2.51 10.71 25.71
N GLU A 37 3.32 10.06 26.53
CA GLU A 37 3.90 10.65 27.74
C GLU A 37 4.88 11.77 27.42
N LEU A 38 5.67 11.59 26.36
CA LEU A 38 6.57 12.64 25.87
C LEU A 38 5.80 13.88 25.42
N GLU A 39 4.70 13.71 24.68
CA GLU A 39 3.89 14.84 24.21
C GLU A 39 3.30 15.62 25.37
N LYS A 40 2.75 14.89 26.35
CA LYS A 40 2.20 15.48 27.56
C LYS A 40 3.27 16.29 28.29
N ALA A 41 4.45 15.72 28.51
CA ALA A 41 5.55 16.41 29.19
C ALA A 41 6.02 17.65 28.41
N ALA A 42 6.06 17.58 27.08
CA ALA A 42 6.45 18.71 26.24
C ALA A 42 5.39 19.84 26.24
N ARG A 43 4.10 19.51 26.18
CA ARG A 43 2.99 20.48 26.27
C ARG A 43 2.90 21.15 27.64
N GLU A 44 3.22 20.40 28.70
CA GLU A 44 3.27 20.90 30.07
C GLU A 44 4.54 21.72 30.37
N GLY A 45 5.46 21.87 29.41
CA GLY A 45 6.69 22.64 29.59
C GLY A 45 7.70 21.98 30.52
N LYS A 46 7.64 20.65 30.71
CA LYS A 46 8.55 19.93 31.62
C LYS A 46 9.89 19.58 30.96
N ILE A 47 9.95 19.55 29.64
CA ILE A 47 11.17 19.15 28.92
C ILE A 47 12.18 20.31 28.93
N ARG A 48 11.71 21.56 28.79
CA ARG A 48 12.57 22.76 28.84
C ARG A 48 13.35 22.93 30.14
N GLU A 49 12.91 22.30 31.23
CA GLU A 49 13.57 22.31 32.54
C GLU A 49 14.77 21.35 32.62
N ILE A 50 14.87 20.39 31.70
CA ILE A 50 15.98 19.43 31.66
C ILE A 50 17.24 20.10 31.11
N LYS A 51 18.36 19.95 31.83
CA LYS A 51 19.67 20.46 31.43
C LYS A 51 20.07 19.93 30.03
N GLY A 52 20.17 20.85 29.07
CA GLY A 52 20.52 20.54 27.67
C GLY A 52 19.34 20.31 26.74
N MET A 53 18.09 20.49 27.21
CA MET A 53 16.86 20.37 26.42
C MET A 53 15.95 21.59 26.59
N GLY A 54 16.48 22.81 26.46
CA GLY A 54 15.70 24.05 26.61
C GLY A 54 14.56 24.23 25.59
N GLU A 55 13.84 25.35 25.66
CA GLU A 55 12.60 25.61 24.90
C GLU A 55 12.68 25.32 23.39
N LYS A 56 13.80 25.61 22.74
CA LYS A 56 14.02 25.30 21.31
C LYS A 56 13.97 23.80 21.03
N THR A 57 14.50 22.98 21.94
CA THR A 57 14.47 21.51 21.84
C THR A 57 13.07 20.99 22.10
N GLU A 58 12.37 21.52 23.10
CA GLU A 58 10.98 21.14 23.41
C GLU A 58 10.02 21.46 22.25
N LYS A 59 10.16 22.64 21.64
CA LYS A 59 9.39 23.01 20.45
C LYS A 59 9.64 22.04 19.29
N LYS A 60 10.91 21.73 19.01
CA LYS A 60 11.28 20.75 17.97
C LYS A 60 10.73 19.35 18.29
N ILE A 61 10.71 18.95 19.57
CA ILE A 61 10.09 17.70 20.02
C ILE A 61 8.58 17.72 19.77
N LEU A 62 7.86 18.78 20.12
CA LEU A 62 6.40 18.87 19.87
C LEU A 62 6.06 18.80 18.38
N GLU A 63 6.80 19.53 17.55
CA GLU A 63 6.68 19.46 16.08
C GLU A 63 6.93 18.01 15.61
N SER A 64 8.02 17.40 16.07
CA SER A 64 8.40 16.02 15.72
C SER A 64 7.44 14.96 16.25
N ILE A 65 6.76 15.17 17.39
CA ILE A 65 5.74 14.24 17.91
C ILE A 65 4.49 14.30 17.06
N ALA A 66 4.05 15.49 16.65
CA ALA A 66 2.96 15.64 15.71
C ALA A 66 3.27 14.89 14.40
N PHE A 67 4.55 14.89 13.98
CA PHE A 67 5.03 14.11 12.84
C PHE A 67 5.15 12.60 13.11
N ALA A 68 5.65 12.16 14.27
CA ALA A 68 5.81 10.76 14.64
C ALA A 68 4.47 10.04 14.89
N ARG A 69 3.47 10.74 15.47
CA ARG A 69 2.08 10.25 15.58
C ARG A 69 1.36 10.21 14.23
N LYS A 70 1.80 11.03 13.27
CA LYS A 70 1.38 11.00 11.86
C LYS A 70 2.16 9.98 11.01
N GLY A 71 2.90 9.04 11.60
CA GLY A 71 3.32 7.81 10.93
C GLY A 71 2.12 6.88 10.62
N LYS A 72 1.03 7.47 10.15
CA LYS A 72 -0.21 6.81 9.80
C LYS A 72 0.06 6.17 8.45
N ARG A 73 0.09 4.84 8.43
CA ARG A 73 0.12 4.13 7.16
C ARG A 73 -1.20 4.42 6.47
N GLU A 74 -1.14 4.82 5.23
CA GLU A 74 -2.32 5.13 4.43
C GLU A 74 -2.66 3.94 3.53
N LEU A 75 -3.93 3.79 3.17
CA LEU A 75 -4.38 2.70 2.31
C LEU A 75 -3.80 2.86 0.90
N LEU A 76 -3.38 1.73 0.30
CA LEU A 76 -2.84 1.72 -1.06
C LEU A 76 -3.77 2.42 -2.06
N GLY A 77 -5.08 2.13 -1.99
CA GLY A 77 -6.07 2.70 -2.90
C GLY A 77 -6.23 4.23 -2.79
N VAL A 78 -5.78 4.85 -1.70
CA VAL A 78 -5.79 6.30 -1.53
C VAL A 78 -4.51 6.92 -2.07
N ILE A 79 -3.37 6.29 -1.80
CA ILE A 79 -2.03 6.83 -2.08
C ILE A 79 -1.57 6.55 -3.51
N LEU A 80 -1.95 5.42 -4.09
CA LEU A 80 -1.47 5.02 -5.41
C LEU A 80 -1.83 6.02 -6.52
N PRO A 81 -3.07 6.56 -6.60
CA PRO A 81 -3.41 7.59 -7.59
C PRO A 81 -2.54 8.85 -7.45
N GLU A 82 -2.38 9.38 -6.24
CA GLU A 82 -1.55 10.56 -5.97
C GLU A 82 -0.08 10.30 -6.35
N ALA A 83 0.44 9.10 -6.06
CA ALA A 83 1.80 8.72 -6.45
C ALA A 83 1.96 8.62 -7.98
N MET A 84 0.96 8.10 -8.69
CA MET A 84 0.97 8.01 -10.16
C MET A 84 0.95 9.41 -10.79
N GLU A 85 0.13 10.32 -10.28
CA GLU A 85 0.10 11.72 -10.70
C GLU A 85 1.44 12.41 -10.46
N LEU A 86 1.99 12.25 -9.27
CA LEU A 86 3.30 12.80 -8.92
C LEU A 86 4.41 12.25 -9.82
N LYS A 87 4.43 10.93 -10.06
CA LYS A 87 5.36 10.31 -11.01
C LYS A 87 5.21 10.95 -12.39
N ALA A 88 3.99 11.10 -12.90
CA ALA A 88 3.74 11.66 -14.23
C ALA A 88 4.19 13.13 -14.36
N LEU A 89 4.10 13.91 -13.28
CA LEU A 89 4.64 15.28 -13.24
C LEU A 89 6.17 15.28 -13.27
N LEU A 90 6.81 14.46 -12.44
CA LEU A 90 8.26 14.37 -12.34
C LEU A 90 8.90 13.75 -13.58
N GLU A 91 8.21 12.82 -14.26
CA GLU A 91 8.66 12.15 -15.48
C GLU A 91 8.98 13.15 -16.61
N LYS A 92 8.35 14.33 -16.60
CA LYS A 92 8.62 15.42 -17.56
C LYS A 92 9.96 16.14 -17.30
N LYS A 93 10.62 15.88 -16.17
CA LYS A 93 11.84 16.56 -15.70
C LYS A 93 13.05 15.65 -15.60
N VAL A 94 12.88 14.35 -15.81
CA VAL A 94 13.91 13.32 -15.59
C VAL A 94 13.97 12.37 -16.77
N GLU A 95 15.10 11.70 -16.98
CA GLU A 95 15.23 10.75 -18.09
C GLU A 95 14.75 9.34 -17.70
N MET A 96 14.76 9.00 -16.41
CA MET A 96 14.18 7.76 -15.89
C MET A 96 13.51 8.03 -14.54
N ILE A 97 12.40 7.36 -14.25
CA ILE A 97 11.70 7.45 -12.98
C ILE A 97 10.99 6.15 -12.64
N SER A 98 10.99 5.79 -11.36
CA SER A 98 10.24 4.66 -10.85
C SER A 98 9.81 4.91 -9.40
N ILE A 99 8.58 4.51 -9.09
CA ILE A 99 8.13 4.36 -7.70
C ILE A 99 8.81 3.11 -7.14
N ALA A 100 9.29 3.20 -5.90
CA ALA A 100 9.94 2.13 -5.17
C ALA A 100 9.19 1.84 -3.85
N GLY A 101 9.89 1.31 -2.85
CA GLY A 101 9.36 1.09 -1.53
C GLY A 101 8.20 0.10 -1.48
N SER A 102 7.41 0.20 -0.42
CA SER A 102 6.22 -0.64 -0.20
C SER A 102 5.10 -0.41 -1.21
N LEU A 103 5.04 0.80 -1.79
CA LEU A 103 4.08 1.16 -2.82
C LEU A 103 4.27 0.32 -4.09
N ARG A 104 5.53 0.17 -4.53
CA ARG A 104 5.86 -0.68 -5.69
C ARG A 104 5.58 -2.17 -5.44
N ARG A 105 5.59 -2.62 -4.19
CA ARG A 105 5.25 -4.01 -3.82
C ARG A 105 3.76 -4.23 -3.59
N MET A 106 2.93 -3.22 -3.85
CA MET A 106 1.48 -3.27 -3.67
C MET A 106 1.05 -3.66 -2.24
N LYS A 107 1.81 -3.22 -1.22
CA LYS A 107 1.40 -3.38 0.18
C LYS A 107 0.07 -2.67 0.41
N GLU A 108 -0.83 -3.32 1.13
CA GLU A 108 -2.18 -2.83 1.43
C GLU A 108 -2.19 -1.50 2.18
N THR A 109 -1.13 -1.25 2.95
CA THR A 109 -0.87 0.01 3.63
C THR A 109 0.54 0.50 3.30
N VAL A 110 0.72 1.82 3.19
CA VAL A 110 1.99 2.45 2.77
C VAL A 110 2.36 3.54 3.78
N GLY A 111 3.64 3.63 4.14
CA GLY A 111 4.12 4.63 5.10
C GLY A 111 4.53 5.94 4.43
N ASP A 112 5.45 5.83 3.48
CA ASP A 112 5.99 6.90 2.65
C ASP A 112 6.02 6.48 1.17
N MET A 113 6.18 7.46 0.28
CA MET A 113 6.42 7.22 -1.14
C MET A 113 7.92 7.36 -1.42
N ASP A 114 8.56 6.27 -1.82
CA ASP A 114 9.92 6.30 -2.35
C ASP A 114 9.88 6.46 -3.87
N ILE A 115 10.56 7.47 -4.41
CA ILE A 115 10.71 7.69 -5.84
C ILE A 115 12.20 7.72 -6.19
N LEU A 116 12.59 6.88 -7.15
CA LEU A 116 13.92 6.91 -7.75
C LEU A 116 13.85 7.53 -9.13
N ALA A 117 14.83 8.34 -9.47
CA ALA A 117 14.97 8.89 -10.80
C ALA A 117 16.43 8.97 -11.25
N PHE A 118 16.63 9.08 -12.56
CA PHE A 118 17.90 9.51 -13.16
C PHE A 118 17.67 10.82 -13.90
N SER A 119 18.54 11.80 -13.63
CA SER A 119 18.55 13.08 -14.31
C SER A 119 19.99 13.54 -14.52
N SER A 120 20.27 14.07 -15.70
CA SER A 120 21.50 14.82 -15.99
C SER A 120 21.57 16.17 -15.27
N GLN A 121 20.43 16.67 -14.76
CA GLN A 121 20.27 17.97 -14.09
C GLN A 121 19.61 17.83 -12.70
N PRO A 122 20.25 17.10 -11.75
CA PRO A 122 19.63 16.72 -10.47
C PRO A 122 19.18 17.93 -9.63
N ALA A 123 19.94 19.03 -9.63
CA ALA A 123 19.60 20.23 -8.88
C ALA A 123 18.28 20.87 -9.35
N GLU A 124 18.07 20.97 -10.67
CA GLU A 124 16.83 21.52 -11.24
C GLU A 124 15.62 20.66 -10.90
N VAL A 125 15.79 19.34 -10.90
CA VAL A 125 14.74 18.39 -10.50
C VAL A 125 14.38 18.55 -9.03
N MET A 126 15.38 18.69 -8.15
CA MET A 126 15.16 18.90 -6.72
C MET A 126 14.50 20.25 -6.43
N ASP A 127 14.87 21.30 -7.18
CA ASP A 127 14.22 22.60 -7.10
C ASP A 127 12.74 22.50 -7.49
N PHE A 128 12.44 21.89 -8.64
CA PHE A 128 11.06 21.66 -9.09
C PHE A 128 10.25 20.83 -8.09
N PHE A 129 10.78 19.69 -7.64
CA PHE A 129 10.12 18.79 -6.70
C PHE A 129 9.80 19.48 -5.37
N THR A 130 10.72 20.31 -4.86
CA THR A 130 10.51 21.00 -3.58
C THR A 130 9.63 22.25 -3.70
N SER A 131 9.28 22.68 -4.91
CA SER A 131 8.45 23.87 -5.18
C SER A 131 7.08 23.55 -5.77
N MET A 132 6.66 22.28 -5.84
CA MET A 132 5.34 21.92 -6.38
C MET A 132 4.23 22.47 -5.48
N GLU A 133 3.08 22.81 -6.07
CA GLU A 133 1.97 23.44 -5.34
C GLU A 133 1.42 22.55 -4.22
N ASN A 134 1.42 21.23 -4.41
CA ASN A 134 0.93 20.27 -3.42
C ASN A 134 1.93 19.94 -2.30
N VAL A 135 3.08 20.63 -2.23
CA VAL A 135 4.07 20.47 -1.15
C VAL A 135 3.67 21.35 0.04
N GLU A 136 3.24 20.73 1.13
CA GLU A 136 2.96 21.39 2.41
C GLU A 136 4.26 21.85 3.08
N ALA A 137 5.29 20.98 3.09
CA ALA A 137 6.55 21.27 3.76
C ALA A 137 7.75 20.54 3.15
N VAL A 138 8.88 21.23 3.04
CA VAL A 138 10.17 20.61 2.69
C VAL A 138 10.84 20.11 3.97
N ILE A 139 10.99 18.79 4.09
CA ILE A 139 11.62 18.14 5.26
C ILE A 139 13.14 18.20 5.12
N ALA A 140 13.65 17.87 3.94
CA ALA A 140 15.07 17.92 3.61
C ALA A 140 15.25 18.22 2.13
N LYS A 141 16.27 19.02 1.80
CA LYS A 141 16.65 19.31 0.42
C LYS A 141 18.15 19.13 0.26
N GLY A 142 18.53 18.31 -0.72
CA GLY A 142 19.91 18.06 -1.11
C GLY A 142 20.03 17.94 -2.62
N GLU A 143 21.25 17.83 -3.13
CA GLU A 143 21.50 17.80 -4.58
C GLU A 143 20.91 16.54 -5.25
N THR A 144 21.00 15.38 -4.59
CA THR A 144 20.55 14.10 -5.14
C THR A 144 19.53 13.39 -4.26
N LYS A 145 19.18 13.95 -3.10
CA LYS A 145 18.09 13.47 -2.26
C LYS A 145 17.31 14.64 -1.69
N SER A 146 16.00 14.62 -1.83
CA SER A 146 15.09 15.51 -1.12
C SER A 146 13.91 14.74 -0.55
N SER A 147 13.32 15.28 0.53
CA SER A 147 12.15 14.73 1.21
C SER A 147 11.16 15.86 1.44
N VAL A 148 9.92 15.65 1.02
CA VAL A 148 8.82 16.62 1.19
C VAL A 148 7.63 15.95 1.85
N ARG A 149 6.74 16.77 2.37
CA ARG A 149 5.40 16.38 2.82
C ARG A 149 4.39 17.03 1.90
N LEU A 150 3.47 16.22 1.38
CA LEU A 150 2.37 16.73 0.57
C LEU A 150 1.20 17.18 1.46
N GLU A 151 0.28 17.97 0.90
CA GLU A 151 -0.94 18.41 1.58
C GLU A 151 -1.83 17.24 2.05
N SER A 152 -1.78 16.10 1.37
CA SER A 152 -2.40 14.84 1.79
C SER A 152 -1.83 14.30 3.11
N GLY A 153 -0.66 14.78 3.51
CA GLY A 153 0.07 14.38 4.71
C GLY A 153 1.11 13.28 4.48
N ILE A 154 1.17 12.70 3.28
CA ILE A 154 2.17 11.67 2.94
C ILE A 154 3.57 12.30 2.85
N GLN A 155 4.59 11.55 3.26
CA GLN A 155 5.97 11.91 3.00
C GLN A 155 6.42 11.29 1.67
N VAL A 156 7.10 12.08 0.85
CA VAL A 156 7.72 11.62 -0.40
C VAL A 156 9.23 11.83 -0.34
N ASP A 157 9.97 10.75 -0.57
CA ASP A 157 11.43 10.74 -0.69
C ASP A 157 11.80 10.59 -2.19
N LEU A 158 12.41 11.63 -2.77
CA LEU A 158 12.95 11.58 -4.14
C LEU A 158 14.47 11.41 -4.10
N ARG A 159 14.99 10.46 -4.87
CA ARG A 159 16.43 10.20 -5.01
C ARG A 159 16.84 10.17 -6.47
N ILE A 160 17.87 10.96 -6.82
CA ILE A 160 18.55 10.86 -8.11
C ILE A 160 19.71 9.88 -7.97
N VAL A 161 19.70 8.84 -8.79
CA VAL A 161 20.72 7.79 -8.82
C VAL A 161 21.41 7.78 -10.20
N PRO A 162 22.69 7.39 -10.28
CA PRO A 162 23.36 7.21 -11.58
C PRO A 162 22.61 6.22 -12.47
N LYS A 163 22.57 6.47 -13.78
CA LYS A 163 21.86 5.64 -14.76
C LYS A 163 22.28 4.17 -14.64
N GLU A 164 23.58 3.92 -14.55
CA GLU A 164 24.11 2.55 -14.57
C GLU A 164 23.97 1.84 -13.21
N SER A 165 23.41 2.52 -12.22
CA SER A 165 23.05 1.98 -10.91
C SER A 165 21.54 1.87 -10.72
N PHE A 166 20.74 2.30 -11.71
CA PHE A 166 19.28 2.45 -11.56
C PHE A 166 18.61 1.12 -11.18
N GLY A 167 18.97 0.02 -11.83
CA GLY A 167 18.48 -1.32 -11.51
C GLY A 167 18.84 -1.78 -10.09
N SER A 168 20.09 -1.61 -9.67
CA SER A 168 20.50 -1.97 -8.30
C SER A 168 19.85 -1.09 -7.23
N ALA A 169 19.70 0.21 -7.50
CA ALA A 169 18.98 1.11 -6.62
C ALA A 169 17.49 0.71 -6.53
N LEU A 170 16.87 0.36 -7.66
CA LEU A 170 15.48 -0.08 -7.69
C LEU A 170 15.28 -1.36 -6.88
N GLN A 171 16.17 -2.35 -7.02
CA GLN A 171 16.17 -3.57 -6.19
C GLN A 171 16.28 -3.20 -4.71
N TYR A 172 17.24 -2.34 -4.37
CA TYR A 172 17.53 -1.91 -2.99
C TYR A 172 16.34 -1.19 -2.35
N PHE A 173 15.82 -0.15 -2.99
CA PHE A 173 14.77 0.71 -2.42
C PHE A 173 13.36 0.13 -2.58
N THR A 174 13.15 -0.79 -3.53
CA THR A 174 11.89 -1.57 -3.57
C THR A 174 11.82 -2.50 -2.37
N GLY A 175 12.93 -3.14 -1.98
CA GLY A 175 12.93 -4.09 -0.88
C GLY A 175 12.07 -5.34 -1.18
N SER A 176 11.47 -5.97 -0.17
CA SER A 176 11.50 -5.62 1.26
C SER A 176 12.91 -5.68 1.88
N LYS A 177 13.06 -5.25 3.13
CA LYS A 177 14.31 -5.36 3.87
C LYS A 177 14.75 -6.84 3.97
N GLU A 178 13.81 -7.72 4.26
CA GLU A 178 14.02 -9.16 4.42
C GLU A 178 14.47 -9.78 3.09
N HIS A 179 13.78 -9.44 2.00
CA HIS A 179 14.17 -9.84 0.65
C HIS A 179 15.61 -9.38 0.31
N ASN A 180 15.93 -8.11 0.56
CA ASN A 180 17.26 -7.56 0.34
C ASN A 180 18.35 -8.30 1.13
N ILE A 181 18.06 -8.70 2.37
CA ILE A 181 19.00 -9.46 3.20
C ILE A 181 19.33 -10.80 2.54
N GLU A 182 18.32 -11.54 2.06
CA GLU A 182 18.54 -12.84 1.42
C GLU A 182 19.28 -12.72 0.08
N VAL A 183 18.90 -11.78 -0.78
CA VAL A 183 19.61 -11.56 -2.05
C VAL A 183 21.07 -11.15 -1.81
N ARG A 184 21.35 -10.33 -0.81
CA ARG A 184 22.73 -9.99 -0.43
C ARG A 184 23.51 -11.19 0.10
N ARG A 185 22.88 -12.08 0.88
CA ARG A 185 23.53 -13.33 1.33
C ARG A 185 23.89 -14.22 0.15
N ILE A 186 23.04 -14.29 -0.88
CA ILE A 186 23.34 -15.00 -2.14
C ILE A 186 24.53 -14.35 -2.84
N ALA A 187 24.53 -13.02 -3.00
CA ALA A 187 25.65 -12.29 -3.58
C ALA A 187 26.97 -12.56 -2.86
N VAL A 188 26.98 -12.52 -1.52
CA VAL A 188 28.16 -12.83 -0.70
C VAL A 188 28.65 -14.25 -0.92
N ARG A 189 27.75 -15.25 -0.97
CA ARG A 189 28.12 -16.65 -1.27
C ARG A 189 28.71 -16.81 -2.68
N ALA A 190 28.29 -15.98 -3.63
CA ALA A 190 28.85 -15.92 -4.98
C ALA A 190 30.15 -15.09 -5.07
N GLY A 191 30.71 -14.63 -3.94
CA GLY A 191 31.92 -13.80 -3.91
C GLY A 191 31.71 -12.39 -4.44
N CYS A 192 30.47 -11.90 -4.39
CA CYS A 192 30.07 -10.58 -4.88
C CYS A 192 29.56 -9.69 -3.74
N LYS A 193 29.53 -8.38 -3.96
CA LYS A 193 28.95 -7.37 -3.06
C LYS A 193 27.79 -6.68 -3.79
N LEU A 194 26.58 -6.81 -3.27
CA LEU A 194 25.39 -6.09 -3.75
C LEU A 194 25.10 -4.88 -2.84
N ASN A 195 24.92 -3.71 -3.43
CA ASN A 195 24.49 -2.48 -2.78
C ASN A 195 23.67 -1.61 -3.75
N GLU A 196 23.23 -0.43 -3.33
CA GLU A 196 22.40 0.50 -4.11
C GLU A 196 23.08 1.00 -5.41
N TYR A 197 24.40 0.89 -5.54
CA TYR A 197 25.17 1.34 -6.71
C TYR A 197 25.50 0.22 -7.70
N GLY A 198 25.19 -1.04 -7.38
CA GLY A 198 25.56 -2.16 -8.24
C GLY A 198 25.80 -3.48 -7.53
N LEU A 199 25.98 -4.51 -8.35
CA LEU A 199 26.61 -5.77 -7.99
C LEU A 199 28.09 -5.75 -8.40
N PHE A 200 28.98 -6.04 -7.45
CA PHE A 200 30.42 -5.92 -7.63
C PHE A 200 31.15 -7.24 -7.38
N LYS A 201 32.20 -7.51 -8.16
CA LYS A 201 33.17 -8.58 -7.92
C LYS A 201 34.54 -7.93 -7.73
N GLY A 202 35.01 -7.86 -6.48
CA GLY A 202 36.09 -6.94 -6.11
C GLY A 202 35.64 -5.49 -6.29
N GLU A 203 36.43 -4.68 -7.01
CA GLU A 203 36.09 -3.29 -7.34
C GLU A 203 35.30 -3.15 -8.65
N LYS A 204 35.24 -4.21 -9.47
CA LYS A 204 34.56 -4.17 -10.76
C LYS A 204 33.06 -4.35 -10.57
N ARG A 205 32.27 -3.38 -11.03
CA ARG A 205 30.81 -3.55 -11.19
C ARG A 205 30.53 -4.54 -12.32
N ILE A 206 29.71 -5.54 -12.04
CA ILE A 206 29.34 -6.61 -12.99
C ILE A 206 27.86 -6.58 -13.39
N ALA A 207 27.02 -5.86 -12.63
CA ALA A 207 25.63 -5.56 -12.97
C ALA A 207 25.16 -4.31 -12.21
N GLY A 208 24.12 -3.65 -12.70
CA GLY A 208 23.46 -2.57 -11.96
C GLY A 208 22.50 -1.69 -12.76
N GLU A 209 22.48 -1.80 -14.09
CA GLU A 209 21.67 -0.91 -14.93
C GLU A 209 20.19 -1.31 -14.89
N SER A 210 19.88 -2.61 -14.83
CA SER A 210 18.51 -3.13 -14.67
C SER A 210 18.42 -4.14 -13.52
N GLU A 211 17.22 -4.34 -12.98
CA GLU A 211 16.99 -5.33 -11.92
C GLU A 211 17.22 -6.75 -12.44
N GLU A 212 16.76 -7.02 -13.66
CA GLU A 212 16.92 -8.28 -14.38
C GLU A 212 18.40 -8.65 -14.53
N GLU A 213 19.25 -7.68 -14.83
CA GLU A 213 20.70 -7.88 -14.90
C GLU A 213 21.28 -8.28 -13.53
N VAL A 214 20.84 -7.63 -12.44
CA VAL A 214 21.28 -7.94 -11.07
C VAL A 214 20.89 -9.35 -10.67
N TYR A 215 19.63 -9.75 -10.85
CA TYR A 215 19.16 -11.11 -10.53
C TYR A 215 19.86 -12.16 -11.40
N ARG A 216 19.96 -11.92 -12.71
CA ARG A 216 20.62 -12.85 -13.63
C ARG A 216 22.10 -13.05 -13.30
N ALA A 217 22.81 -12.00 -12.91
CA ALA A 217 24.21 -12.09 -12.50
C ALA A 217 24.40 -12.91 -11.20
N LEU A 218 23.34 -13.06 -10.40
CA LEU A 218 23.29 -13.95 -9.23
C LEU A 218 22.76 -15.35 -9.53
N GLY A 219 22.43 -15.65 -10.79
CA GLY A 219 21.82 -16.93 -11.18
C GLY A 219 20.37 -17.08 -10.73
N MET A 220 19.64 -15.96 -10.64
CA MET A 220 18.24 -15.90 -10.24
C MET A 220 17.37 -15.41 -11.40
N ASP A 221 16.15 -15.93 -11.48
CA ASP A 221 15.10 -15.26 -12.26
C ASP A 221 14.78 -13.88 -11.66
N TYR A 222 14.28 -12.97 -12.51
CA TYR A 222 13.77 -11.69 -12.03
C TYR A 222 12.56 -11.93 -11.12
N ILE A 223 12.57 -11.31 -9.94
CA ILE A 223 11.49 -11.44 -8.95
C ILE A 223 10.58 -10.20 -9.05
N PRO A 224 9.30 -10.36 -9.45
CA PRO A 224 8.31 -9.30 -9.40
C PRO A 224 8.25 -8.61 -8.03
N PRO A 225 8.13 -7.27 -7.96
CA PRO A 225 8.12 -6.51 -6.70
C PRO A 225 7.13 -7.02 -5.65
N GLU A 226 5.96 -7.45 -6.07
CA GLU A 226 4.84 -7.94 -5.24
C GLU A 226 5.21 -9.20 -4.45
N LEU A 227 6.17 -9.99 -4.96
CA LEU A 227 6.64 -11.21 -4.30
C LEU A 227 7.74 -10.97 -3.27
N ARG A 228 8.37 -9.80 -3.25
CA ARG A 228 9.61 -9.51 -2.49
C ARG A 228 9.36 -9.30 -1.01
N GLU A 229 8.89 -10.33 -0.34
CA GLU A 229 8.49 -10.34 1.07
C GLU A 229 9.19 -11.45 1.88
N ASN A 230 10.15 -12.17 1.27
CA ASN A 230 10.87 -13.29 1.87
C ASN A 230 9.94 -14.42 2.37
N ARG A 231 9.07 -14.89 1.48
CA ARG A 231 8.05 -15.92 1.74
C ARG A 231 8.21 -17.15 0.83
N GLY A 232 9.39 -17.32 0.25
CA GLY A 232 9.73 -18.44 -0.65
C GLY A 232 10.07 -18.00 -2.09
N GLU A 233 9.95 -16.72 -2.40
CA GLU A 233 10.20 -16.18 -3.75
C GLU A 233 11.68 -16.28 -4.14
N VAL A 234 12.59 -16.16 -3.16
CA VAL A 234 14.04 -16.23 -3.39
C VAL A 234 14.45 -17.65 -3.78
N GLU A 235 13.97 -18.66 -3.05
CA GLU A 235 14.21 -20.07 -3.37
C GLU A 235 13.58 -20.45 -4.71
N ALA A 236 12.37 -19.98 -4.98
CA ALA A 236 11.69 -20.21 -6.25
C ALA A 236 12.46 -19.60 -7.43
N ALA A 237 12.97 -18.38 -7.30
CA ALA A 237 13.76 -17.71 -8.34
C ALA A 237 15.11 -18.38 -8.60
N MET A 238 15.77 -18.89 -7.55
CA MET A 238 17.00 -19.69 -7.70
C MET A 238 16.75 -21.03 -8.40
N ALA A 239 15.54 -21.59 -8.25
CA ALA A 239 15.15 -22.87 -8.81
C ALA A 239 14.50 -22.79 -10.20
N GLY A 240 14.27 -21.59 -10.73
CA GLY A 240 13.52 -21.41 -11.99
C GLY A 240 12.04 -21.75 -11.87
N LYS A 241 11.43 -21.51 -10.70
CA LYS A 241 10.08 -21.97 -10.33
C LYS A 241 9.21 -20.86 -9.74
N LEU A 242 9.44 -19.61 -10.13
CA LEU A 242 8.55 -18.52 -9.74
C LEU A 242 7.13 -18.80 -10.25
N PRO A 243 6.09 -18.44 -9.47
CA PRO A 243 4.72 -18.57 -9.94
C PRO A 243 4.45 -17.60 -11.08
N HIS A 244 3.55 -17.97 -11.97
CA HIS A 244 2.92 -17.02 -12.89
C HIS A 244 1.98 -16.12 -12.08
N LEU A 245 2.11 -14.79 -12.23
CA LEU A 245 1.23 -13.84 -11.58
C LEU A 245 0.08 -13.48 -12.50
N ILE A 246 -1.09 -13.19 -11.92
CA ILE A 246 -2.22 -12.61 -12.65
C ILE A 246 -1.87 -11.14 -12.93
N GLU A 247 -1.99 -10.72 -14.18
CA GLU A 247 -1.79 -9.34 -14.62
C GLU A 247 -3.13 -8.64 -14.87
N TYR A 248 -3.12 -7.31 -14.99
CA TYR A 248 -4.35 -6.55 -15.30
C TYR A 248 -5.01 -7.00 -16.62
N GLY A 249 -4.24 -7.47 -17.59
CA GLY A 249 -4.77 -8.00 -18.85
C GLY A 249 -5.47 -9.37 -18.72
N ASP A 250 -5.26 -10.10 -17.62
CA ASP A 250 -5.94 -11.38 -17.35
C ASP A 250 -7.34 -11.17 -16.75
N VAL A 251 -7.65 -9.96 -16.26
CA VAL A 251 -8.93 -9.64 -15.61
C VAL A 251 -9.99 -9.35 -16.66
N LYS A 252 -10.85 -10.35 -16.92
CA LYS A 252 -11.93 -10.28 -17.91
C LYS A 252 -13.18 -9.56 -17.43
N GLY A 253 -13.32 -9.28 -16.14
CA GLY A 253 -14.53 -8.68 -15.59
C GLY A 253 -14.48 -8.43 -14.09
N ASP A 254 -15.44 -7.66 -13.61
CA ASP A 254 -15.67 -7.39 -12.19
C ASP A 254 -16.89 -8.20 -11.70
N LEU A 255 -16.75 -8.86 -10.54
CA LEU A 255 -17.74 -9.79 -10.01
C LEU A 255 -18.48 -9.27 -8.77
N GLN A 256 -18.23 -8.03 -8.35
CA GLN A 256 -19.00 -7.42 -7.27
C GLN A 256 -19.20 -5.92 -7.50
N MET A 257 -20.37 -5.56 -8.05
CA MET A 257 -20.71 -4.19 -8.40
C MET A 257 -22.12 -3.82 -7.95
N HIS A 258 -22.28 -2.61 -7.41
CA HIS A 258 -23.55 -2.14 -6.87
C HIS A 258 -24.10 -1.01 -7.72
N THR A 259 -25.42 -0.93 -7.84
CA THR A 259 -26.12 0.02 -8.70
C THR A 259 -27.10 0.87 -7.90
N LYS A 260 -27.82 1.77 -8.58
CA LYS A 260 -28.90 2.57 -8.00
C LYS A 260 -30.06 1.74 -7.44
N TRP A 261 -30.07 0.41 -7.66
CA TRP A 261 -31.03 -0.50 -7.07
C TRP A 261 -30.80 -0.73 -5.58
N SER A 262 -29.57 -0.59 -5.08
CA SER A 262 -29.25 -0.62 -3.65
C SER A 262 -28.47 0.63 -3.21
N ASP A 263 -27.16 0.52 -2.98
CA ASP A 263 -26.31 1.61 -2.47
C ASP A 263 -25.25 2.11 -3.47
N GLY A 264 -25.33 1.67 -4.73
CA GLY A 264 -24.50 2.17 -5.82
C GLY A 264 -24.96 3.51 -6.40
N ALA A 265 -24.05 4.17 -7.12
CA ALA A 265 -24.31 5.49 -7.70
C ALA A 265 -24.72 5.47 -9.18
N ASN A 266 -24.64 4.32 -9.85
CA ASN A 266 -24.78 4.18 -11.31
C ASN A 266 -25.93 3.22 -11.67
N THR A 267 -26.55 3.44 -12.82
CA THR A 267 -27.48 2.48 -13.46
C THR A 267 -26.69 1.29 -14.01
N ILE A 268 -27.37 0.17 -14.28
CA ILE A 268 -26.75 -1.00 -14.92
C ILE A 268 -26.12 -0.63 -16.26
N GLU A 269 -26.81 0.19 -17.05
CA GLU A 269 -26.33 0.63 -18.36
C GLU A 269 -25.05 1.49 -18.26
N GLU A 270 -25.01 2.45 -17.32
CA GLU A 270 -23.80 3.25 -17.06
C GLU A 270 -22.60 2.37 -16.65
N MET A 271 -22.84 1.32 -15.84
CA MET A 271 -21.81 0.36 -15.42
C MET A 271 -21.29 -0.47 -16.60
N VAL A 272 -22.18 -0.95 -17.46
CA VAL A 272 -21.82 -1.69 -18.68
C VAL A 272 -20.98 -0.82 -19.62
N GLU A 273 -21.37 0.43 -19.85
CA GLU A 273 -20.63 1.31 -20.72
C GLU A 273 -19.20 1.57 -20.23
N GLU A 274 -19.00 1.71 -18.92
CA GLU A 274 -17.66 1.89 -18.36
C GLU A 274 -16.84 0.61 -18.40
N ALA A 275 -17.44 -0.54 -18.04
CA ALA A 275 -16.79 -1.84 -18.12
C ALA A 275 -16.29 -2.15 -19.55
N ARG A 276 -17.07 -1.78 -20.57
CA ARG A 276 -16.67 -1.89 -21.98
C ARG A 276 -15.45 -1.03 -22.32
N LYS A 277 -15.37 0.20 -21.80
CA LYS A 277 -14.18 1.06 -22.00
C LYS A 277 -12.94 0.48 -21.32
N MET A 278 -13.14 -0.22 -20.21
CA MET A 278 -12.07 -0.94 -19.50
C MET A 278 -11.68 -2.26 -20.18
N GLY A 279 -12.42 -2.70 -21.21
CA GLY A 279 -12.14 -3.92 -21.96
C GLY A 279 -12.64 -5.20 -21.28
N HIS A 280 -13.58 -5.09 -20.35
CA HIS A 280 -14.20 -6.26 -19.71
C HIS A 280 -15.12 -7.01 -20.68
N GLU A 281 -15.02 -8.33 -20.65
CA GLU A 281 -15.91 -9.27 -21.34
C GLU A 281 -17.20 -9.52 -20.55
N PHE A 282 -17.18 -9.31 -19.23
CA PHE A 282 -18.36 -9.44 -18.38
C PHE A 282 -18.31 -8.56 -17.13
N ILE A 283 -19.47 -8.35 -16.51
CA ILE A 283 -19.61 -7.82 -15.15
C ILE A 283 -20.68 -8.58 -14.38
N ALA A 284 -20.65 -8.56 -13.05
CA ALA A 284 -21.74 -9.02 -12.21
C ALA A 284 -22.34 -7.85 -11.42
N ILE A 285 -23.65 -7.67 -11.55
CA ILE A 285 -24.41 -6.75 -10.70
C ILE A 285 -24.83 -7.54 -9.46
N THR A 286 -24.38 -7.11 -8.29
CA THR A 286 -24.54 -7.83 -7.02
C THR A 286 -25.10 -6.92 -5.94
N ASP A 287 -26.15 -6.19 -6.26
CA ASP A 287 -26.82 -5.28 -5.32
C ASP A 287 -27.24 -6.00 -4.03
N HIS A 288 -27.30 -5.25 -2.93
CA HIS A 288 -27.71 -5.77 -1.64
C HIS A 288 -29.16 -6.26 -1.66
N VAL A 289 -29.40 -7.39 -1.00
CA VAL A 289 -30.75 -7.95 -0.84
C VAL A 289 -31.13 -8.18 0.63
N GLY A 290 -32.44 -8.33 0.86
CA GLY A 290 -32.96 -8.72 2.17
C GLY A 290 -33.11 -7.55 3.14
N SER A 291 -32.84 -7.81 4.43
CA SER A 291 -33.22 -6.92 5.53
C SER A 291 -32.25 -5.76 5.81
N LEU A 292 -31.15 -5.62 5.05
CA LEU A 292 -30.14 -4.58 5.25
C LEU A 292 -30.63 -3.20 4.77
N LYS A 293 -31.50 -2.59 5.58
CA LYS A 293 -32.12 -1.28 5.27
C LYS A 293 -31.13 -0.13 5.12
N ILE A 294 -29.95 -0.20 5.74
CA ILE A 294 -28.92 0.85 5.65
C ILE A 294 -28.32 0.90 4.24
N ALA A 295 -28.28 -0.22 3.54
CA ALA A 295 -27.72 -0.34 2.20
C ALA A 295 -28.80 -0.48 1.11
N GLY A 296 -30.07 -0.14 1.43
CA GLY A 296 -31.16 -0.21 0.45
C GLY A 296 -31.48 -1.63 -0.04
N GLY A 297 -31.37 -2.65 0.81
CA GLY A 297 -31.58 -4.04 0.41
C GLY A 297 -32.91 -4.28 -0.30
N MET A 298 -32.83 -4.92 -1.47
CA MET A 298 -33.99 -5.20 -2.33
C MET A 298 -34.87 -6.35 -1.80
N ASP A 299 -36.18 -6.23 -2.04
CA ASP A 299 -37.14 -7.31 -1.86
C ASP A 299 -37.24 -8.25 -3.09
N GLU A 300 -38.02 -9.33 -2.99
CA GLU A 300 -38.16 -10.31 -4.09
C GLU A 300 -38.73 -9.71 -5.38
N ASP A 301 -39.61 -8.71 -5.28
CA ASP A 301 -40.24 -8.10 -6.45
C ASP A 301 -39.29 -7.12 -7.14
N GLU A 302 -38.46 -6.43 -6.37
CA GLU A 302 -37.36 -5.58 -6.84
C GLU A 302 -36.27 -6.41 -7.53
N ILE A 303 -35.84 -7.52 -6.91
CA ILE A 303 -34.94 -8.53 -7.48
C ILE A 303 -35.42 -8.96 -8.87
N ARG A 304 -36.69 -9.36 -9.01
CA ARG A 304 -37.26 -9.77 -10.31
C ARG A 304 -37.33 -8.63 -11.32
N LYS A 305 -37.46 -7.37 -10.89
CA LYS A 305 -37.43 -6.21 -11.81
C LYS A 305 -36.02 -5.94 -12.30
N GLN A 306 -35.03 -5.99 -11.41
CA GLN A 306 -33.64 -5.81 -11.76
C GLN A 306 -33.17 -6.91 -12.71
N MET A 307 -33.53 -8.17 -12.46
CA MET A 307 -33.23 -9.30 -13.37
C MET A 307 -33.72 -9.03 -14.80
N ARG A 308 -34.95 -8.53 -14.96
CA ARG A 308 -35.49 -8.13 -16.27
C ARG A 308 -34.76 -6.93 -16.90
N GLU A 309 -34.17 -6.06 -16.10
CA GLU A 309 -33.34 -4.97 -16.60
C GLU A 309 -32.00 -5.50 -17.12
N VAL A 310 -31.35 -6.40 -16.37
CA VAL A 310 -30.15 -7.12 -16.80
C VAL A 310 -30.40 -7.88 -18.11
N GLU A 311 -31.52 -8.59 -18.24
CA GLU A 311 -31.91 -9.27 -19.48
C GLU A 311 -31.97 -8.31 -20.68
N LYS A 312 -32.62 -7.15 -20.52
CA LYS A 312 -32.71 -6.14 -21.59
C LYS A 312 -31.35 -5.55 -21.96
N VAL A 313 -30.48 -5.37 -20.98
CA VAL A 313 -29.12 -4.88 -21.22
C VAL A 313 -28.31 -5.93 -21.97
N ASN A 314 -28.41 -7.21 -21.59
CA ASN A 314 -27.80 -8.33 -22.32
C ASN A 314 -28.36 -8.49 -23.75
N GLU A 315 -29.63 -8.14 -24.01
CA GLU A 315 -30.18 -8.11 -25.37
C GLU A 315 -29.62 -6.93 -26.20
N LYS A 316 -29.23 -5.84 -25.53
CA LYS A 316 -28.77 -4.61 -26.17
C LYS A 316 -27.29 -4.64 -26.55
N TYR A 317 -26.44 -5.28 -25.73
CA TYR A 317 -25.00 -5.35 -25.94
C TYR A 317 -24.57 -6.78 -26.27
N ASP A 318 -23.86 -6.98 -27.37
CA ASP A 318 -23.39 -8.28 -27.85
C ASP A 318 -21.91 -8.56 -27.51
N ASP A 319 -21.20 -7.56 -27.00
CA ASP A 319 -19.77 -7.58 -26.72
C ASP A 319 -19.40 -7.68 -25.23
N ILE A 320 -20.40 -7.66 -24.34
CA ILE A 320 -20.23 -7.81 -22.89
C ILE A 320 -21.41 -8.53 -22.27
N HIS A 321 -21.14 -9.44 -21.34
CA HIS A 321 -22.17 -10.16 -20.60
C HIS A 321 -22.36 -9.60 -19.19
N VAL A 322 -23.61 -9.37 -18.80
CA VAL A 322 -23.98 -8.98 -17.43
C VAL A 322 -24.55 -10.18 -16.71
N PHE A 323 -23.83 -10.67 -15.71
CA PHE A 323 -24.34 -11.66 -14.78
C PHE A 323 -25.32 -11.01 -13.81
N TYR A 324 -26.46 -11.65 -13.62
CA TYR A 324 -27.40 -11.28 -12.59
C TYR A 324 -26.98 -11.90 -11.26
N GLY A 325 -26.54 -11.07 -10.32
CA GLY A 325 -26.12 -11.52 -9.00
C GLY A 325 -26.77 -10.75 -7.86
N VAL A 326 -26.47 -11.18 -6.64
CA VAL A 326 -26.93 -10.54 -5.40
C VAL A 326 -25.85 -10.62 -4.33
N GLU A 327 -25.74 -9.57 -3.50
CA GLU A 327 -25.01 -9.65 -2.24
C GLU A 327 -25.99 -9.93 -1.09
N VAL A 328 -25.96 -11.16 -0.58
CA VAL A 328 -26.80 -11.62 0.52
C VAL A 328 -26.07 -11.54 1.85
N ASN A 329 -26.76 -11.06 2.89
CA ASN A 329 -26.21 -11.05 4.23
C ASN A 329 -26.20 -12.46 4.84
N ILE A 330 -25.10 -12.82 5.48
CA ILE A 330 -25.02 -13.95 6.38
C ILE A 330 -25.52 -13.48 7.74
N MET A 331 -26.60 -14.06 8.24
CA MET A 331 -27.20 -13.76 9.54
C MET A 331 -26.33 -14.27 10.69
N LYS A 332 -26.58 -13.79 11.92
CA LYS A 332 -25.77 -14.17 13.10
C LYS A 332 -25.74 -15.67 13.36
N ASP A 333 -26.80 -16.38 12.98
CA ASP A 333 -26.91 -17.83 13.14
C ASP A 333 -26.32 -18.59 11.94
N GLY A 334 -25.79 -17.91 10.92
CA GLY A 334 -25.27 -18.50 9.67
C GLY A 334 -26.32 -18.77 8.60
N SER A 335 -27.60 -18.44 8.83
CA SER A 335 -28.59 -18.46 7.74
C SER A 335 -28.37 -17.30 6.76
N LEU A 336 -28.82 -17.43 5.51
CA LEU A 336 -28.78 -16.34 4.54
C LEU A 336 -30.05 -15.49 4.66
N ASP A 337 -29.91 -14.18 4.51
CA ASP A 337 -31.00 -13.20 4.57
C ASP A 337 -31.85 -13.15 3.28
N MET A 338 -32.04 -14.31 2.66
CA MET A 338 -32.85 -14.50 1.47
C MET A 338 -33.32 -15.95 1.35
N GLY A 339 -34.52 -16.14 0.79
CA GLY A 339 -35.07 -17.46 0.53
C GLY A 339 -34.26 -18.22 -0.53
N LYS A 340 -33.97 -19.51 -0.27
CA LYS A 340 -33.24 -20.39 -1.22
C LYS A 340 -33.91 -20.52 -2.59
N SER A 341 -35.21 -20.28 -2.70
CA SER A 341 -35.91 -20.27 -3.99
C SER A 341 -35.45 -19.13 -4.88
N VAL A 342 -35.24 -17.94 -4.31
CA VAL A 342 -34.80 -16.75 -5.03
C VAL A 342 -33.33 -16.89 -5.46
N LEU A 343 -32.49 -17.41 -4.56
CA LEU A 343 -31.07 -17.63 -4.84
C LEU A 343 -30.76 -18.71 -5.89
N LYS A 344 -31.77 -19.47 -6.35
CA LYS A 344 -31.60 -20.46 -7.44
C LYS A 344 -31.64 -19.83 -8.82
N ASP A 345 -32.21 -18.63 -8.93
CA ASP A 345 -32.48 -17.97 -10.19
C ASP A 345 -31.41 -16.88 -10.50
N VAL A 346 -30.38 -16.74 -9.65
CA VAL A 346 -29.26 -15.80 -9.81
C VAL A 346 -28.02 -16.54 -10.33
N ASP A 347 -27.22 -15.86 -11.15
CA ASP A 347 -25.96 -16.39 -11.69
C ASP A 347 -24.83 -16.35 -10.65
N VAL A 348 -24.81 -15.31 -9.82
CA VAL A 348 -23.76 -15.07 -8.81
C VAL A 348 -24.36 -14.74 -7.45
N VAL A 349 -23.97 -15.48 -6.42
CA VAL A 349 -24.31 -15.16 -5.02
C VAL A 349 -23.04 -14.76 -4.29
N VAL A 350 -22.97 -13.51 -3.87
CA VAL A 350 -21.95 -13.04 -2.92
C VAL A 350 -22.57 -13.08 -1.52
N ALA A 351 -21.90 -13.73 -0.57
CA ALA A 351 -22.38 -13.80 0.81
C ALA A 351 -21.44 -13.03 1.73
N GLY A 352 -21.95 -12.01 2.41
CA GLY A 352 -21.17 -11.09 3.24
C GLY A 352 -21.62 -11.03 4.70
N ILE A 353 -20.71 -10.66 5.60
CA ILE A 353 -21.00 -10.40 7.02
C ILE A 353 -20.96 -8.90 7.28
N HIS A 354 -22.13 -8.30 7.54
CA HIS A 354 -22.25 -6.86 7.82
C HIS A 354 -22.69 -6.55 9.25
N SER A 355 -22.92 -7.58 10.06
CA SER A 355 -23.35 -7.45 11.46
C SER A 355 -22.72 -8.50 12.36
N GLY A 356 -22.68 -8.26 13.67
CA GLY A 356 -22.12 -9.22 14.64
C GLY A 356 -20.59 -9.35 14.56
N LEU A 357 -19.87 -8.33 14.09
CA LEU A 357 -18.42 -8.35 13.90
C LEU A 357 -17.58 -8.52 15.19
N ARG A 358 -18.23 -8.53 16.36
CA ARG A 358 -17.60 -8.72 17.68
C ARG A 358 -17.86 -10.11 18.30
N MET A 359 -18.41 -11.04 17.52
CA MET A 359 -18.56 -12.44 17.95
C MET A 359 -17.17 -13.06 18.21
N SER A 360 -17.13 -14.13 19.00
CA SER A 360 -15.88 -14.88 19.20
C SER A 360 -15.43 -15.54 17.89
N GLU A 361 -14.15 -15.89 17.81
CA GLU A 361 -13.58 -16.60 16.65
C GLU A 361 -14.31 -17.92 16.36
N GLU A 362 -14.65 -18.68 17.42
CA GLU A 362 -15.37 -19.94 17.31
C GLU A 362 -16.79 -19.74 16.75
N GLU A 363 -17.53 -18.77 17.29
CA GLU A 363 -18.89 -18.48 16.80
C GLU A 363 -18.88 -17.92 15.36
N MET A 364 -17.92 -17.04 15.03
CA MET A 364 -17.78 -16.48 13.68
C MET A 364 -17.43 -17.57 12.67
N THR A 365 -16.54 -18.49 13.04
CA THR A 365 -16.17 -19.65 12.22
C THR A 365 -17.39 -20.54 11.97
N ALA A 366 -18.15 -20.89 13.02
CA ALA A 366 -19.35 -21.70 12.88
C ALA A 366 -20.42 -21.01 12.01
N ARG A 367 -20.57 -19.69 12.14
CA ARG A 367 -21.44 -18.87 11.30
C ARG A 367 -21.05 -18.92 9.83
N MET A 368 -19.76 -18.76 9.51
CA MET A 368 -19.24 -18.80 8.14
C MET A 368 -19.32 -20.20 7.52
N ILE A 369 -19.12 -21.28 8.29
CA ILE A 369 -19.21 -22.66 7.78
C ILE A 369 -20.66 -23.07 7.48
N LYS A 370 -21.63 -22.54 8.24
CA LYS A 370 -23.05 -22.86 8.02
C LYS A 370 -23.65 -22.14 6.80
N ALA A 371 -23.19 -20.92 6.54
CA ALA A 371 -23.55 -20.14 5.36
C ALA A 371 -23.08 -20.86 4.09
#